data_AF-A0A1V5NLL3-F1
#
_entry.id   AF-A0A1V5NLL3-F1
#
_cell.length_a   1.000
_cell.length_b   1.000
_cell.length_c   1.000
_cell.angle_alpha   90.00
_cell.angle_beta   90.00
_cell.angle_gamma   90.00
#
_symmetry.space_group_name_H-M   'P 1'
#
loop_
_entity.id
_entity.type
_entity.pdbx_description
1 polymer ?
#
loop_
_entity_poly.entity_id
_entity_poly.type
_entity_poly.pdbx_seq_one_letter_code
_entity_poly.pdbx_strand_id
1 'polypeptide(L)'
;MKRSSGLTLVEMMIVIMIIGIVSFGAVPFAEVAFVRLKEAELQNNLQKIRTAISQWRRDCEAAVIRQLGQPAMIAIPDFRLYQPSLLALTRANAFPVYDVSSSTPVITFFSRPYIDRIDEDPFIGNPTWLEWYASGTEVSLVSNGVIAQPGGIGVYDVSPATDTTIRRGFVTALDGTNYADW
;
A
#
# COMPACT_ATOMS: atom_id res chain seq x y z
N MET A 1 -63.06 17.67 -18.51
CA MET A 1 -62.47 16.30 -18.43
C MET A 1 -61.14 16.30 -19.17
N LYS A 2 -60.01 16.20 -18.48
CA LYS A 2 -58.68 16.13 -19.11
C LYS A 2 -58.48 14.71 -19.63
N ARG A 3 -58.39 14.52 -20.96
CA ARG A 3 -58.03 13.23 -21.56
C ARG A 3 -56.58 12.93 -21.16
N SER A 4 -56.35 11.81 -20.47
CA SER A 4 -55.00 11.27 -20.29
C SER A 4 -54.53 10.72 -21.63
N SER A 5 -53.55 11.37 -22.26
CA SER A 5 -52.81 10.81 -23.38
C SER A 5 -51.94 9.66 -22.86
N GLY A 6 -52.15 8.45 -23.36
CA GLY A 6 -51.32 7.27 -23.06
C GLY A 6 -50.06 7.24 -23.94
N LEU A 7 -49.01 6.57 -23.46
CA LEU A 7 -47.76 6.37 -24.20
C LEU A 7 -47.98 5.56 -25.48
N THR A 8 -47.34 5.97 -26.58
CA THR A 8 -47.40 5.25 -27.85
C THR A 8 -46.20 4.30 -28.02
N LEU A 9 -46.36 3.28 -28.87
CA LEU A 9 -45.28 2.32 -29.17
C LEU A 9 -44.09 3.02 -29.82
N VAL A 10 -44.35 3.99 -30.70
CA VAL A 10 -43.31 4.80 -31.36
C VAL A 10 -42.51 5.60 -30.34
N GLU A 11 -43.18 6.18 -29.33
CA GLU A 11 -42.53 6.93 -28.26
C GLU A 11 -41.62 6.03 -27.41
N MET A 12 -42.07 4.83 -27.07
CA MET A 12 -41.20 3.83 -26.41
C MET A 12 -40.01 3.44 -27.28
N MET A 13 -40.18 3.27 -28.59
CA MET A 13 -39.08 2.95 -29.51
C MET A 13 -38.02 4.05 -29.53
N ILE A 14 -38.43 5.31 -29.63
CA ILE A 14 -37.51 6.45 -29.66
C ILE A 14 -36.76 6.55 -28.33
N VAL A 15 -37.44 6.39 -27.20
CA VAL A 15 -36.82 6.44 -25.86
C VAL A 15 -35.77 5.34 -25.71
N ILE A 16 -36.10 4.09 -26.05
CA ILE A 16 -35.15 2.97 -25.95
C ILE A 16 -33.96 3.18 -26.90
N MET A 17 -34.20 3.71 -28.11
CA MET A 17 -33.13 4.01 -29.07
C MET A 17 -32.17 5.07 -28.52
N ILE A 18 -32.68 6.16 -27.94
CA ILE A 18 -31.85 7.21 -27.34
C ILE A 18 -31.07 6.66 -26.15
N ILE A 19 -31.74 5.91 -25.25
CA ILE A 19 -31.08 5.29 -24.10
C ILE A 19 -29.97 4.34 -24.56
N GLY A 20 -30.19 3.56 -25.61
CA GLY A 20 -29.19 2.66 -26.18
C GLY A 20 -27.94 3.42 -26.66
N ILE A 21 -28.12 4.50 -27.41
CA ILE A 21 -27.01 5.33 -27.92
C ILE A 21 -26.22 5.96 -26.76
N VAL A 22 -26.92 6.54 -25.79
CA VAL A 22 -26.28 7.18 -24.62
C VAL A 22 -25.52 6.15 -23.79
N SER A 23 -26.13 5.00 -23.53
CA SER A 23 -25.54 3.94 -22.71
C SER A 23 -24.25 3.40 -23.32
N PHE A 24 -24.17 3.32 -24.65
CA PHE A 24 -22.99 2.85 -25.37
C PHE A 24 -21.74 3.71 -25.08
N GLY A 25 -21.91 5.02 -24.94
CA GLY A 25 -20.80 5.93 -24.59
C GLY A 25 -20.59 6.07 -23.07
N ALA A 26 -21.67 6.08 -22.29
CA ALA A 26 -21.61 6.40 -20.86
C ALA A 26 -20.98 5.29 -20.01
N VAL A 27 -21.26 4.02 -20.31
CA VAL A 27 -20.78 2.86 -19.54
C VAL A 27 -19.26 2.72 -19.55
N PRO A 28 -18.56 2.64 -20.70
CA PRO A 28 -17.11 2.46 -20.70
C PRO A 28 -16.38 3.66 -20.07
N PHE A 29 -16.94 4.86 -20.19
CA PHE A 29 -16.41 6.05 -19.52
C PHE A 29 -16.50 5.93 -18.00
N ALA A 30 -17.65 5.46 -17.47
CA ALA A 30 -17.84 5.27 -16.05
C ALA A 30 -16.88 4.20 -15.48
N GLU A 31 -16.64 3.11 -16.21
CA GLU A 31 -15.70 2.06 -15.81
C GLU A 31 -14.26 2.60 -15.71
N VAL A 32 -13.80 3.34 -16.72
CA VAL A 32 -12.46 3.95 -16.69
C VAL A 32 -12.34 4.97 -15.57
N ALA A 33 -13.35 5.81 -15.36
CA ALA A 33 -13.37 6.77 -14.26
C ALA A 33 -13.28 6.07 -12.89
N PHE A 34 -13.98 4.94 -12.72
CA PHE A 34 -13.92 4.13 -11.51
C PHE A 34 -12.51 3.57 -11.26
N VAL A 35 -11.87 3.00 -12.28
CA VAL A 35 -10.49 2.48 -12.16
C VAL A 35 -9.52 3.59 -11.80
N ARG A 36 -9.60 4.77 -12.45
CA ARG A 36 -8.75 5.92 -12.11
C ARG A 36 -8.88 6.37 -10.65
N LEU A 37 -10.10 6.38 -10.12
CA LEU A 37 -10.33 6.70 -8.70
C LEU A 37 -9.66 5.68 -7.79
N LYS A 38 -9.75 4.39 -8.14
CA LYS A 38 -9.13 3.30 -7.39
C LYS A 38 -7.60 3.31 -7.47
N GLU A 39 -7.03 3.65 -8.62
CA GLU A 39 -5.59 3.87 -8.79
C GLU A 39 -5.09 5.04 -7.92
N ALA A 40 -5.81 6.16 -7.91
CA ALA A 40 -5.46 7.32 -7.08
C ALA A 40 -5.53 6.99 -5.58
N GLU A 41 -6.54 6.22 -5.17
CA GLU A 41 -6.68 5.69 -3.81
C GLU A 41 -5.50 4.76 -3.46
N LEU A 42 -5.12 3.85 -4.37
CA LEU A 42 -4.00 2.93 -4.19
C LEU A 42 -2.67 3.68 -3.99
N GLN A 43 -2.38 4.66 -4.86
CA GLN A 43 -1.15 5.46 -4.77
C GLN A 43 -1.09 6.27 -3.47
N ASN A 44 -2.21 6.84 -3.02
CA ASN A 44 -2.27 7.55 -1.76
C ASN A 44 -2.00 6.62 -0.57
N ASN A 45 -2.62 5.44 -0.56
CA ASN A 45 -2.41 4.43 0.49
C ASN A 45 -0.95 3.96 0.54
N LEU A 46 -0.34 3.67 -0.62
CA LEU A 46 1.09 3.33 -0.72
C LEU A 46 1.99 4.45 -0.21
N GLN A 47 1.75 5.69 -0.64
CA GLN A 47 2.54 6.84 -0.23
C GLN A 47 2.46 7.08 1.28
N LYS A 48 1.27 6.91 1.87
CA LYS A 48 1.07 7.01 3.32
C LYS A 48 1.88 5.96 4.08
N ILE A 49 1.87 4.71 3.62
CA ILE A 49 2.67 3.63 4.19
C ILE A 49 4.17 3.94 4.06
N ARG A 50 4.66 4.31 2.86
CA ARG A 50 6.07 4.67 2.64
C ARG A 50 6.54 5.85 3.47
N THR A 51 5.65 6.82 3.68
CA THR A 51 5.93 7.98 4.54
C THR A 51 6.08 7.54 5.99
N ALA A 52 5.21 6.65 6.49
CA ALA A 52 5.30 6.10 7.84
C ALA A 52 6.58 5.28 8.04
N ILE A 53 6.96 4.44 7.08
CA ILE A 53 8.25 3.70 7.07
C ILE A 53 9.43 4.67 7.15
N SER A 54 9.40 5.72 6.32
CA SER A 54 10.46 6.73 6.30
C SER A 54 10.55 7.51 7.61
N GLN A 55 9.41 7.80 8.24
CA GLN A 55 9.36 8.43 9.57
C GLN A 55 9.92 7.51 10.65
N TRP A 56 9.57 6.22 10.63
CA TRP A 56 10.14 5.23 11.53
C TRP A 56 11.66 5.20 11.44
N ARG A 57 12.21 5.06 10.23
CA ARG A 57 13.66 5.02 10.01
C ARG A 57 14.35 6.24 10.62
N ARG A 58 13.82 7.44 10.33
CA ARG A 58 14.38 8.71 10.86
C ARG A 58 14.31 8.79 12.38
N ASP A 59 13.20 8.39 12.98
CA ASP A 59 13.05 8.42 14.43
C ASP A 59 13.97 7.39 15.13
N CYS A 60 14.14 6.22 14.53
CA CYS A 60 15.08 5.19 14.98
C CYS A 60 16.53 5.68 14.88
N GLU A 61 16.92 6.24 13.73
CA GLU A 61 18.23 6.86 13.51
C GLU A 61 18.51 7.97 14.54
N ALA A 62 17.53 8.86 14.75
CA ALA A 62 17.65 9.93 15.74
C ALA A 62 17.74 9.40 17.18
N ALA A 63 17.14 8.25 17.50
CA ALA A 63 17.28 7.62 18.81
C ALA A 63 18.69 7.04 19.00
N VAL A 64 19.24 6.37 17.98
CA VAL A 64 20.62 5.87 17.96
C VAL A 64 21.60 7.02 18.18
N ILE A 65 21.48 8.11 17.41
CA ILE A 65 22.38 9.27 17.52
C ILE A 65 22.28 9.91 18.91
N ARG A 66 21.08 10.00 19.49
CA ARG A 66 20.87 10.63 20.81
C ARG A 66 21.50 9.83 21.95
N GLN A 67 21.51 8.50 21.89
CA GLN A 67 22.01 7.67 22.98
C GLN A 67 23.47 7.25 22.81
N LEU A 68 23.92 7.00 21.58
CA LEU A 68 25.24 6.45 21.27
C LEU A 68 26.15 7.44 20.54
N GLY A 69 25.60 8.58 20.09
CA GLY A 69 26.31 9.56 19.27
C GLY A 69 26.30 9.22 17.77
N GLN A 70 26.71 10.19 16.95
CA GLN A 70 26.85 10.01 15.50
C GLN A 70 27.81 8.87 15.05
N PRO A 71 28.96 8.60 15.69
CA PRO A 71 29.89 7.59 15.17
C PRO A 71 29.33 6.17 15.24
N ALA A 72 28.34 5.90 16.10
CA ALA A 72 27.69 4.60 16.20
C ALA A 72 26.94 4.22 14.92
N MET A 73 26.54 5.19 14.09
CA MET A 73 25.84 4.94 12.83
C MET A 73 26.68 4.16 11.81
N ILE A 74 28.01 4.19 11.93
CA ILE A 74 28.93 3.47 11.04
C ILE A 74 28.84 1.95 11.28
N ALA A 75 28.58 1.54 12.52
CA ALA A 75 28.54 0.14 12.92
C ALA A 75 27.14 -0.49 12.78
N ILE A 76 26.09 0.32 12.62
CA ILE A 76 24.71 -0.15 12.50
C ILE A 76 24.32 -0.17 11.03
N PRO A 77 24.01 -1.33 10.45
CA PRO A 77 23.52 -1.41 9.07
C PRO A 77 22.15 -0.75 8.89
N ASP A 78 21.94 -0.14 7.72
CA ASP A 78 20.67 0.50 7.36
C ASP A 78 19.44 -0.39 7.55
N PHE A 79 19.54 -1.68 7.20
CA PHE A 79 18.42 -2.61 7.29
C PHE A 79 17.95 -2.84 8.74
N ARG A 80 18.83 -2.63 9.73
CA ARG A 80 18.53 -2.75 11.16
C ARG A 80 17.73 -1.56 11.70
N LEU A 81 17.56 -0.50 10.92
CA LEU A 81 16.81 0.70 11.30
C LEU A 81 15.33 0.64 10.87
N TYR A 82 14.95 -0.33 10.04
CA TYR A 82 13.56 -0.51 9.61
C TYR A 82 12.76 -1.36 10.59
N GLN A 83 11.45 -1.15 10.58
CA GLN A 83 10.51 -1.93 11.37
C GLN A 83 10.57 -3.43 11.03
N PRO A 84 10.20 -4.31 11.98
CA PRO A 84 10.19 -5.75 11.74
C PRO A 84 9.02 -6.26 10.90
N SER A 85 7.93 -5.49 10.82
CA SER A 85 6.76 -5.76 9.98
C SER A 85 5.95 -4.47 9.83
N LEU A 86 5.10 -4.39 8.82
CA LEU A 86 4.21 -3.25 8.60
C LEU A 86 3.28 -3.00 9.79
N LEU A 87 2.88 -4.05 10.51
CA LEU A 87 2.04 -3.95 11.70
C LEU A 87 2.74 -3.25 12.88
N ALA A 88 4.07 -3.19 12.89
CA ALA A 88 4.79 -2.44 13.92
C ALA A 88 4.56 -0.92 13.79
N LEU A 89 4.15 -0.42 12.62
CA LEU A 89 3.85 1.01 12.43
C LEU A 89 2.58 1.46 13.17
N THR A 90 1.67 0.54 13.50
CA THR A 90 0.35 0.89 14.07
C THR A 90 0.34 1.06 15.58
N ARG A 91 1.38 0.60 16.26
CA ARG A 91 1.43 0.59 17.71
C ARG A 91 2.82 0.94 18.21
N ALA A 92 2.89 1.49 19.41
CA ALA A 92 4.16 1.66 20.10
C ALA A 92 4.73 0.29 20.47
N ASN A 93 5.97 0.04 20.07
CA ASN A 93 6.66 -1.21 20.37
C ASN A 93 8.11 -0.90 20.78
N ALA A 94 8.65 -1.76 21.64
CA ALA A 94 10.08 -1.81 21.89
C ALA A 94 10.76 -2.53 20.72
N PHE A 95 11.76 -1.89 20.12
CA PHE A 95 12.51 -2.39 18.99
C PHE A 95 14.01 -2.41 19.31
N PRO A 96 14.61 -3.60 19.51
CA PRO A 96 16.04 -3.72 19.74
C PRO A 96 16.82 -3.48 18.44
N VAL A 97 17.79 -2.56 18.47
CA VAL A 97 18.71 -2.28 17.37
C VAL A 97 20.05 -2.97 17.64
N TYR A 98 20.60 -3.61 16.62
CA TYR A 98 21.83 -4.40 16.70
C TYR A 98 22.92 -3.79 15.83
N ASP A 99 24.17 -3.93 16.27
CA ASP A 99 25.39 -3.70 15.49
C ASP A 99 25.56 -4.81 14.42
N VAL A 100 26.45 -4.61 13.45
CA VAL A 100 26.91 -5.64 12.49
C VAL A 100 27.35 -6.94 13.17
N SER A 101 27.97 -6.85 14.35
CA SER A 101 28.70 -7.99 14.96
C SER A 101 28.10 -8.50 16.27
N SER A 102 27.12 -7.78 16.84
CA SER A 102 26.63 -8.05 18.19
C SER A 102 25.30 -8.81 18.19
N SER A 103 25.21 -9.92 18.94
CA SER A 103 23.93 -10.56 19.27
C SER A 103 23.17 -9.86 20.41
N THR A 104 23.81 -8.89 21.06
CA THR A 104 23.19 -8.02 22.08
C THR A 104 22.70 -6.72 21.46
N PRO A 105 21.52 -6.22 21.86
CA PRO A 105 21.06 -4.93 21.35
C PRO A 105 21.95 -3.80 21.87
N VAL A 106 22.35 -2.90 20.97
CA VAL A 106 23.12 -1.70 21.33
C VAL A 106 22.21 -0.66 21.98
N ILE A 107 20.97 -0.58 21.50
CA ILE A 107 19.92 0.32 21.97
C ILE A 107 18.56 -0.36 21.79
N THR A 108 17.61 -0.04 22.67
CA THR A 108 16.19 -0.31 22.44
C THR A 108 15.49 0.98 22.05
N PHE A 109 14.98 1.04 20.83
CA PHE A 109 14.16 2.13 20.32
C PHE A 109 12.70 1.91 20.73
N PHE A 110 12.05 2.93 21.28
CA PHE A 110 10.63 2.89 21.58
C PHE A 110 9.89 3.69 20.51
N SER A 111 9.24 2.97 19.60
CA SER A 111 8.49 3.59 18.52
C SER A 111 7.21 4.24 19.04
N ARG A 112 6.79 5.31 18.39
CA ARG A 112 5.41 5.80 18.44
C ARG A 112 4.60 5.14 17.32
N PRO A 113 3.27 5.10 17.40
CA PRO A 113 2.44 4.79 16.23
C PRO A 113 2.65 5.87 15.16
N TYR A 114 2.89 5.45 13.91
CA TYR A 114 3.06 6.34 12.75
C TYR A 114 1.82 6.38 11.87
N ILE A 115 1.00 5.34 11.93
CA ILE A 115 -0.25 5.22 11.21
C ILE A 115 -1.28 4.54 12.10
N ASP A 116 -2.54 4.95 12.06
CA ASP A 116 -3.56 4.37 12.95
C ASP A 116 -3.94 2.94 12.53
N ARG A 117 -3.96 2.69 11.22
CA ARG A 117 -4.26 1.40 10.61
C ARG A 117 -3.55 1.28 9.27
N ILE A 118 -3.29 0.05 8.86
CA ILE A 118 -2.84 -0.24 7.50
C ILE A 118 -4.07 -0.10 6.60
N ASP A 119 -3.99 0.81 5.64
CA ASP A 119 -5.08 1.01 4.69
C ASP A 119 -5.18 -0.19 3.73
N GLU A 120 -6.38 -0.40 3.20
CA GLU A 120 -6.66 -1.50 2.30
C GLU A 120 -6.15 -1.24 0.89
N ASP A 121 -5.86 -2.32 0.17
CA ASP A 121 -5.71 -2.24 -1.27
C ASP A 121 -7.11 -2.10 -1.88
N PRO A 122 -7.41 -1.01 -2.60
CA PRO A 122 -8.76 -0.71 -3.07
C PRO A 122 -9.27 -1.66 -4.18
N PHE A 123 -8.40 -2.46 -4.81
CA PHE A 123 -8.80 -3.48 -5.78
C PHE A 123 -9.16 -4.82 -5.14
N ILE A 124 -8.60 -5.09 -3.95
CA ILE A 124 -8.80 -6.31 -3.18
C ILE A 124 -9.89 -6.11 -2.11
N GLY A 125 -9.92 -4.93 -1.48
CA GLY A 125 -10.77 -4.62 -0.32
C GLY A 125 -10.22 -5.19 0.99
N ASN A 126 -8.91 -5.44 1.06
CA ASN A 126 -8.20 -5.92 2.26
C ASN A 126 -6.79 -5.31 2.31
N PRO A 127 -6.18 -5.15 3.50
CA PRO A 127 -4.83 -4.62 3.68
C PRO A 127 -3.76 -5.68 3.36
N THR A 128 -3.63 -6.04 2.09
CA THR A 128 -2.67 -7.03 1.60
C THR A 128 -1.55 -6.33 0.82
N TRP A 129 -0.36 -6.29 1.41
CA TRP A 129 0.81 -5.64 0.84
C TRP A 129 1.99 -6.61 0.83
N LEU A 130 2.82 -6.53 -0.20
CA LEU A 130 4.11 -7.24 -0.25
C LEU A 130 5.15 -6.37 0.45
N GLU A 131 5.97 -6.98 1.30
CA GLU A 131 7.12 -6.33 1.94
C GLU A 131 8.41 -6.77 1.23
N TRP A 132 9.26 -5.80 0.92
CA TRP A 132 10.51 -5.99 0.19
C TRP A 132 11.69 -5.48 1.00
N TYR A 133 12.82 -6.19 0.88
CA TYR A 133 14.14 -5.71 1.27
C TYR A 133 15.05 -5.83 0.05
N ALA A 134 15.90 -4.84 -0.20
CA ALA A 134 16.63 -4.68 -1.47
C ALA A 134 17.55 -5.86 -1.89
N SER A 135 17.78 -6.88 -1.07
CA SER A 135 18.31 -8.16 -1.53
C SER A 135 17.15 -9.05 -2.00
N GLY A 136 16.86 -9.03 -3.30
CA GLY A 136 15.76 -9.79 -3.95
C GLY A 136 15.85 -11.31 -3.83
N THR A 137 15.81 -11.85 -2.61
CA THR A 137 15.89 -13.29 -2.33
C THR A 137 14.97 -13.74 -1.18
N GLU A 138 14.38 -12.83 -0.41
CA GLU A 138 13.34 -13.18 0.57
C GLU A 138 12.15 -12.23 0.46
N VAL A 139 11.07 -12.74 -0.16
CA VAL A 139 9.75 -12.11 -0.18
C VAL A 139 8.95 -12.75 0.93
N SER A 140 8.50 -11.96 1.91
CA SER A 140 7.58 -12.45 2.91
C SER A 140 6.20 -11.82 2.68
N LEU A 141 5.20 -12.68 2.50
CA LEU A 141 3.81 -12.28 2.26
C LEU A 141 3.17 -11.86 3.58
N VAL A 142 2.73 -10.61 3.71
CA VAL A 142 1.95 -10.20 4.89
C VAL A 142 0.51 -10.60 4.68
N SER A 143 0.09 -11.64 5.38
CA SER A 143 -1.31 -11.98 5.59
C SER A 143 -1.52 -12.22 7.08
N ASN A 144 -2.49 -11.56 7.69
CA ASN A 144 -2.84 -11.71 9.12
C ASN A 144 -1.69 -11.40 10.13
N GLY A 145 -0.80 -10.47 9.79
CA GLY A 145 -0.09 -9.67 10.80
C GLY A 145 1.12 -10.30 11.49
N VAL A 146 1.79 -11.31 10.92
CA VAL A 146 3.09 -11.76 11.43
C VAL A 146 4.07 -12.03 10.31
N ILE A 147 5.19 -11.30 10.32
CA ILE A 147 6.43 -11.62 9.62
C ILE A 147 7.60 -11.27 10.55
N ALA A 148 8.63 -12.12 10.59
CA ALA A 148 9.91 -11.85 11.25
C ALA A 148 10.83 -11.05 10.31
N GLN A 149 11.68 -10.16 10.83
CA GLN A 149 12.68 -9.45 10.01
C GLN A 149 13.44 -10.44 9.13
N PRO A 150 13.33 -10.37 7.79
CA PRO A 150 14.29 -11.06 6.94
C PRO A 150 15.66 -10.45 7.20
N GLY A 151 16.70 -11.28 7.20
CA GLY A 151 18.09 -10.88 7.40
C GLY A 151 18.68 -10.12 6.19
N GLY A 152 17.87 -9.28 5.55
CA GLY A 152 18.14 -8.71 4.26
C GLY A 152 19.10 -7.52 4.30
N ILE A 153 19.74 -7.25 3.17
CA ILE A 153 20.58 -6.07 2.97
C ILE A 153 19.74 -5.00 2.24
N GLY A 154 19.81 -3.76 2.72
CA GLY A 154 19.36 -2.58 1.98
C GLY A 154 18.06 -1.94 2.46
N VAL A 155 17.29 -1.39 1.52
CA VAL A 155 16.11 -0.55 1.78
C VAL A 155 14.86 -1.41 1.93
N TYR A 156 14.06 -1.11 2.94
CA TYR A 156 12.72 -1.68 3.10
C TYR A 156 11.72 -0.90 2.24
N ASP A 157 10.90 -1.62 1.48
CA ASP A 157 9.80 -1.04 0.72
C ASP A 157 8.56 -1.93 0.74
N VAL A 158 7.44 -1.40 0.26
CA VAL A 158 6.19 -2.13 0.10
C VAL A 158 5.67 -1.99 -1.32
N SER A 159 4.98 -3.02 -1.81
CA SER A 159 4.24 -2.95 -3.06
C SER A 159 2.86 -3.58 -2.92
N PRO A 160 1.94 -3.32 -3.85
CA PRO A 160 0.70 -4.08 -3.97
C PRO A 160 0.99 -5.56 -4.25
N ALA A 161 0.03 -6.43 -3.91
CA ALA A 161 0.09 -7.84 -4.29
C ALA A 161 0.23 -8.02 -5.81
N THR A 162 0.88 -9.10 -6.26
CA THR A 162 1.09 -9.42 -7.69
C THR A 162 0.21 -10.56 -8.18
N ASP A 163 -0.46 -11.27 -7.28
CA ASP A 163 -1.33 -12.41 -7.62
C ASP A 163 -2.58 -11.94 -8.37
N THR A 164 -2.71 -12.38 -9.63
CA THR A 164 -3.82 -12.05 -10.51
C THR A 164 -5.16 -12.61 -10.01
N THR A 165 -5.13 -13.67 -9.22
CA THR A 165 -6.33 -14.29 -8.62
C THR A 165 -6.93 -13.39 -7.55
N ILE A 166 -6.08 -12.89 -6.65
CA ILE A 166 -6.50 -12.03 -5.53
C ILE A 166 -6.97 -10.67 -6.07
N ARG A 167 -6.29 -10.15 -7.10
CA ARG A 167 -6.62 -8.85 -7.71
C ARG A 167 -7.66 -8.92 -8.82
N ARG A 168 -8.22 -10.08 -9.14
CA ARG A 168 -9.19 -10.26 -10.23
C ARG A 168 -8.70 -9.68 -11.57
N GLY A 169 -7.40 -9.81 -11.85
CA GLY A 169 -6.76 -9.29 -13.06
C GLY A 169 -6.30 -7.82 -13.01
N PHE A 170 -6.59 -7.06 -11.94
CA PHE A 170 -6.11 -5.68 -11.79
C PHE A 170 -4.65 -5.63 -11.32
N VAL A 171 -3.70 -5.96 -12.19
CA VAL A 171 -2.24 -5.88 -11.90
C VAL A 171 -1.51 -4.78 -12.67
N THR A 172 -2.14 -4.26 -13.70
CA THR A 172 -1.59 -3.22 -14.58
C THR A 172 -2.51 -2.01 -14.55
N ALA A 173 -1.89 -0.84 -14.53
CA ALA A 173 -2.55 0.44 -14.58
C ALA A 173 -3.12 0.76 -15.96
N LEU A 174 -3.99 1.76 -16.02
CA LEU A 174 -4.55 2.28 -17.27
C LEU A 174 -3.48 2.82 -18.23
N ASP A 175 -2.30 3.20 -17.74
CA ASP A 175 -1.16 3.66 -18.54
C ASP A 175 -0.22 2.53 -18.99
N GLY A 176 -0.47 1.28 -18.56
CA GLY A 176 0.34 0.11 -18.89
C GLY A 176 1.45 -0.21 -17.89
N THR A 177 1.66 0.59 -16.85
CA THR A 177 2.63 0.30 -15.78
C THR A 177 2.12 -0.78 -14.82
N ASN A 178 3.03 -1.56 -14.22
CA ASN A 178 2.62 -2.56 -13.22
C ASN A 178 2.43 -1.90 -11.86
N TYR A 179 1.34 -2.22 -11.16
CA TYR A 179 1.11 -1.71 -9.81
C TYR A 179 2.22 -2.13 -8.82
N ALA A 180 2.92 -3.23 -9.06
CA ALA A 180 4.03 -3.66 -8.23
C ALA A 180 5.26 -2.74 -8.30
N ASP A 181 5.39 -1.96 -9.38
CA ASP A 181 6.48 -1.01 -9.57
C ASP A 181 6.16 0.39 -9.02
N TRP A 182 4.93 0.58 -8.54
CA TRP A 182 4.45 1.86 -8.02
C TRP A 182 4.95 2.18 -6.64
#